data_AF-A0A7N4V3I9-F1
#
_entry.id   AF-A0A7N4V3I9-F1
#
_cell.length_a   1.000
_cell.length_b   1.000
_cell.length_c   1.000
_cell.angle_alpha   90.00
_cell.angle_beta   90.00
_cell.angle_gamma   90.00
#
_symmetry.space_group_name_H-M   'P 1'
#
loop_
_entity.id
_entity.type
_entity.pdbx_description
1 polymer ?
#
loop_
_entity_poly.entity_id
_entity_poly.type
_entity_poly.pdbx_seq_one_letter_code
_entity_poly.pdbx_strand_id
1 'polypeptide(L)'
;MLLGAGAGAGAALPLLLPLLTTVLPPLPLLLLLGLGGAVPGAVAVAGLGLPESVIWAINAGGEAHVDVHGIHFRKDPLEGRVGRASDYGMKLPILRANPEDQILYQTERYNEETFGYEVPIKEEGDYVLVLKFAEVYFAQSQQKVFDVRLNGHVVVKDLDIFDRVGHSTAHDEIIPISIKKGKLSVQGEVSTFTGKLHIEFVKGYYDNPKVCALYIMAGTIDEVPKLQPHPGLEKKEEEEEEEEYEEGSNAKRQASKNRVQSGPRTPNPYASDNSSLMFPILVAFGVFIPTLFCLCRL
;
A
#
# COMPACT_ATOMS: atom_id res chain seq x y z
N MET A 1 -71.57 -30.47 -27.52
CA MET A 1 -70.75 -31.65 -27.84
C MET A 1 -69.77 -31.85 -26.70
N LEU A 2 -70.14 -32.72 -25.76
CA LEU A 2 -69.44 -33.95 -25.34
C LEU A 2 -68.18 -33.67 -24.49
N LEU A 3 -68.25 -33.79 -23.14
CA LEU A 3 -68.09 -35.00 -22.29
C LEU A 3 -66.60 -35.39 -22.12
N GLY A 4 -66.02 -35.69 -20.95
CA GLY A 4 -66.43 -35.87 -19.53
C GLY A 4 -65.16 -35.76 -18.64
N ALA A 5 -65.17 -35.52 -17.33
CA ALA A 5 -65.88 -36.12 -16.18
C ALA A 5 -65.42 -37.55 -15.79
N GLY A 6 -64.91 -37.69 -14.56
CA GLY A 6 -64.63 -38.93 -13.82
C GLY A 6 -63.35 -38.78 -12.97
N ALA A 7 -63.31 -38.57 -11.64
CA ALA A 7 -64.04 -39.08 -10.47
C ALA A 7 -63.70 -40.54 -10.07
N GLY A 8 -63.23 -40.72 -8.82
CA GLY A 8 -63.07 -42.00 -8.09
C GLY A 8 -61.70 -42.09 -7.37
N ALA A 9 -61.53 -41.73 -6.10
CA ALA A 9 -62.01 -42.34 -4.84
C ALA A 9 -61.26 -43.62 -4.41
N GLY A 10 -60.65 -43.59 -3.23
CA GLY A 10 -60.02 -44.73 -2.52
C GLY A 10 -59.01 -44.22 -1.49
N ALA A 11 -59.43 -43.81 -0.29
CA ALA A 11 -59.61 -44.63 0.91
C ALA A 11 -58.31 -44.84 1.74
N ALA A 12 -58.47 -44.54 3.03
CA ALA A 12 -57.49 -44.47 4.12
C ALA A 12 -56.69 -45.74 4.44
N LEU A 13 -55.48 -45.58 4.98
CA LEU A 13 -55.05 -46.02 6.33
C LEU A 13 -53.59 -45.61 6.61
N PRO A 14 -53.21 -45.32 7.87
CA PRO A 14 -51.93 -44.71 8.22
C PRO A 14 -50.87 -45.78 8.54
N LEU A 15 -49.68 -45.64 7.96
CA LEU A 15 -48.50 -46.41 8.36
C LEU A 15 -47.73 -45.62 9.43
N LEU A 16 -47.80 -46.13 10.66
CA LEU A 16 -46.91 -45.75 11.77
C LEU A 16 -45.45 -45.95 11.35
N LEU A 17 -44.63 -44.92 11.46
CA LEU A 17 -43.19 -45.05 11.61
C LEU A 17 -42.77 -44.59 13.02
N PRO A 18 -41.87 -45.32 13.70
CA PRO A 18 -41.53 -45.08 15.09
C PRO A 18 -40.62 -43.87 15.23
N LEU A 19 -40.89 -43.03 16.26
CA LEU A 19 -39.95 -42.06 16.77
C LEU A 19 -38.68 -42.78 17.24
N LEU A 20 -37.57 -42.55 16.57
CA LEU A 20 -36.25 -42.91 17.07
C LEU A 20 -35.81 -41.82 18.06
N THR A 21 -36.15 -42.00 19.34
CA THR A 21 -35.60 -41.19 20.43
C THR A 21 -34.15 -41.58 20.64
N THR A 22 -33.22 -40.86 20.03
CA THR A 22 -31.79 -40.95 20.36
C THR A 22 -31.55 -40.26 21.70
N VAL A 23 -31.35 -41.06 22.73
CA VAL A 23 -30.88 -40.64 24.06
C VAL A 23 -29.43 -40.15 23.92
N LEU A 24 -29.21 -38.85 24.11
CA LEU A 24 -27.88 -38.24 24.22
C LEU A 24 -27.31 -38.52 25.63
N PRO A 25 -26.09 -39.03 25.79
CA PRO A 25 -25.48 -39.18 27.11
C PRO A 25 -25.01 -37.81 27.66
N PRO A 26 -24.97 -37.61 28.99
CA PRO A 26 -24.54 -36.34 29.59
C PRO A 26 -23.01 -36.21 29.52
N LEU A 27 -22.52 -35.08 29.02
CA LEU A 27 -21.11 -34.68 29.10
C LEU A 27 -20.70 -34.38 30.56
N PRO A 28 -19.48 -34.75 31.00
CA PRO A 28 -19.03 -34.48 32.35
C PRO A 28 -18.64 -33.00 32.51
N LEU A 29 -19.18 -32.39 33.57
CA LEU A 29 -18.86 -31.05 34.05
C LEU A 29 -17.44 -31.06 34.65
N LEU A 30 -16.45 -30.53 33.93
CA LEU A 30 -15.10 -30.36 34.45
C LEU A 30 -15.03 -29.06 35.26
N LEU A 31 -15.06 -29.19 36.59
CA LEU A 31 -14.88 -28.11 37.55
C LEU A 31 -13.39 -27.77 37.67
N LEU A 32 -12.91 -26.71 37.00
CA LEU A 32 -11.60 -26.12 37.30
C LEU A 32 -11.75 -25.03 38.36
N LEU A 33 -11.46 -25.39 39.61
CA LEU A 33 -11.12 -24.44 40.67
C LEU A 33 -9.66 -24.00 40.46
N GLY A 34 -9.48 -22.77 39.96
CA GLY A 34 -8.19 -22.09 39.88
C GLY A 34 -8.32 -20.67 40.40
N LEU A 35 -8.01 -20.48 41.69
CA LEU A 35 -7.73 -19.18 42.28
C LEU A 35 -6.38 -18.68 41.75
N GLY A 36 -6.37 -17.55 41.04
CA GLY A 36 -5.15 -16.86 40.63
C GLY A 36 -5.50 -15.58 39.89
N GLY A 37 -5.29 -14.44 40.53
CA GLY A 37 -5.68 -13.12 40.00
C GLY A 37 -5.00 -12.80 38.67
N ALA A 38 -5.81 -12.42 37.69
CA ALA A 38 -5.35 -11.84 36.44
C ALA A 38 -5.69 -10.34 36.44
N VAL A 39 -4.63 -9.54 36.32
CA VAL A 39 -4.65 -8.11 36.03
C VAL A 39 -5.40 -7.88 34.70
N PRO A 40 -6.26 -6.85 34.55
CA PRO A 40 -6.85 -6.53 33.26
C PRO A 40 -5.77 -5.85 32.40
N GLY A 41 -5.02 -6.66 31.65
CA GLY A 41 -3.99 -6.21 30.72
C GLY A 41 -4.22 -6.86 29.36
N ALA A 42 -4.44 -6.01 28.36
CA ALA A 42 -4.31 -6.25 26.92
C ALA A 42 -4.63 -7.67 26.42
N VAL A 43 -5.76 -7.81 25.74
CA VAL A 43 -5.94 -8.93 24.79
C VAL A 43 -4.94 -8.68 23.66
N ALA A 44 -3.76 -9.30 23.77
CA ALA A 44 -2.86 -9.43 22.64
C ALA A 44 -3.52 -10.42 21.68
N VAL A 45 -4.00 -9.90 20.55
CA VAL A 45 -4.46 -10.72 19.42
C VAL A 45 -3.20 -11.28 18.75
N ALA A 46 -2.58 -12.29 19.38
CA ALA A 46 -1.43 -12.98 18.82
C ALA A 46 -1.91 -14.21 18.04
N GLY A 47 -1.77 -14.19 16.71
CA GLY A 47 -1.84 -15.38 15.87
C GLY A 47 -3.04 -15.52 14.93
N LEU A 48 -3.81 -14.46 14.66
CA LEU A 48 -4.77 -14.49 13.56
C LEU A 48 -4.03 -14.48 12.22
N GLY A 49 -4.54 -15.20 11.21
CA GLY A 49 -4.02 -15.05 9.86
C GLY A 49 -4.26 -13.63 9.35
N LEU A 50 -3.41 -13.11 8.46
CA LEU A 50 -3.59 -11.77 7.85
C LEU A 50 -5.04 -11.44 7.43
N PRO A 51 -5.79 -12.33 6.75
CA PRO A 51 -7.17 -12.00 6.37
C PRO A 51 -8.12 -11.86 7.57
N GLU A 52 -7.84 -12.53 8.68
CA GLU A 52 -8.65 -12.46 9.91
C GLU A 52 -8.35 -11.19 10.73
N SER A 53 -7.15 -10.62 10.58
CA SER A 53 -6.78 -9.37 11.24
C SER A 53 -7.24 -8.13 10.45
N VAL A 54 -7.55 -8.26 9.15
CA VAL A 54 -8.14 -7.16 8.37
C VAL A 54 -9.59 -6.90 8.81
N ILE A 55 -9.82 -5.69 9.34
CA ILE A 55 -11.15 -5.26 9.78
C ILE A 55 -11.94 -4.53 8.69
N TRP A 56 -11.23 -3.93 7.73
CA TRP A 56 -11.85 -3.14 6.67
C TRP A 56 -10.92 -3.01 5.47
N ALA A 57 -11.42 -3.26 4.25
CA ALA A 57 -10.63 -3.15 3.01
C ALA A 57 -11.53 -2.76 1.84
N ILE A 58 -11.04 -1.89 0.96
CA ILE A 58 -11.77 -1.43 -0.24
C ILE A 58 -10.86 -1.29 -1.46
N ASN A 59 -11.40 -1.62 -2.63
CA ASN A 59 -10.80 -1.29 -3.92
C ASN A 59 -11.43 0.01 -4.43
N ALA A 60 -10.68 1.11 -4.41
CA ALA A 60 -11.19 2.42 -4.76
C ALA A 60 -11.33 2.57 -6.28
N GLY A 61 -12.49 3.05 -6.73
CA GLY A 61 -12.84 3.15 -8.15
C GLY A 61 -13.05 1.80 -8.85
N GLY A 62 -13.00 0.68 -8.12
CA GLY A 62 -13.10 -0.66 -8.69
C GLY A 62 -14.16 -1.54 -8.04
N GLU A 63 -14.31 -2.74 -8.59
CA GLU A 63 -15.15 -3.81 -8.03
C GLU A 63 -14.43 -4.53 -6.88
N ALA A 64 -15.16 -5.40 -6.17
CA ALA A 64 -14.59 -6.22 -5.11
C ALA A 64 -13.52 -7.18 -5.65
N HIS A 65 -12.46 -7.41 -4.86
CA HIS A 65 -11.33 -8.27 -5.18
C HIS A 65 -10.83 -9.00 -3.93
N VAL A 66 -10.29 -10.19 -4.08
CA VAL A 66 -9.60 -10.91 -3.00
C VAL A 66 -8.15 -11.06 -3.41
N ASP A 67 -7.23 -10.53 -2.61
CA ASP A 67 -5.81 -10.56 -2.93
C ASP A 67 -5.18 -11.94 -2.67
N VAL A 68 -3.93 -12.12 -3.09
CA VAL A 68 -3.20 -13.38 -2.89
C VAL A 68 -2.92 -13.74 -1.42
N HIS A 69 -3.09 -12.78 -0.51
CA HIS A 69 -2.99 -12.97 0.94
C HIS A 69 -4.35 -13.29 1.58
N GLY A 70 -5.43 -13.36 0.79
CA GLY A 70 -6.79 -13.63 1.23
C GLY A 70 -7.55 -12.41 1.75
N ILE A 71 -6.99 -11.20 1.63
CA ILE A 71 -7.65 -9.96 2.04
C ILE A 71 -8.78 -9.66 1.07
N HIS A 72 -10.01 -9.60 1.58
CA HIS A 72 -11.19 -9.28 0.78
C HIS A 72 -11.45 -7.77 0.71
N PHE A 73 -10.99 -7.16 -0.38
CA PHE A 73 -11.30 -5.78 -0.73
C PHE A 73 -12.72 -5.67 -1.26
N ARG A 74 -13.55 -4.89 -0.58
CA ARG A 74 -14.94 -4.65 -1.01
C ARG A 74 -14.96 -3.65 -2.17
N LYS A 75 -16.05 -3.68 -2.94
CA LYS A 75 -16.37 -2.63 -3.92
C LYS A 75 -16.35 -1.26 -3.23
N ASP A 76 -15.88 -0.25 -3.95
CA ASP A 76 -15.81 1.11 -3.45
C ASP A 76 -17.17 1.61 -2.92
N PRO A 77 -17.27 1.97 -1.61
CA PRO A 77 -18.51 2.49 -1.06
C PRO A 77 -18.87 3.87 -1.62
N LEU A 78 -17.92 4.67 -2.09
CA LEU A 78 -18.17 6.03 -2.59
C LEU A 78 -18.68 6.05 -4.05
N GLU A 79 -18.81 4.88 -4.68
CA GLU A 79 -19.31 4.75 -6.05
C GLU A 79 -20.67 5.42 -6.24
N GLY A 80 -20.79 6.25 -7.28
CA GLY A 80 -21.98 7.04 -7.58
C GLY A 80 -22.30 8.17 -6.58
N ARG A 81 -21.43 8.45 -5.59
CA ARG A 81 -21.68 9.44 -4.53
C ARG A 81 -20.62 10.53 -4.44
N VAL A 82 -19.34 10.17 -4.40
CA VAL A 82 -18.23 11.12 -4.18
C VAL A 82 -17.08 10.80 -5.12
N GLY A 83 -16.50 11.84 -5.72
CA GLY A 83 -15.37 11.70 -6.64
C GLY A 83 -15.70 10.91 -7.90
N ARG A 84 -14.65 10.56 -8.65
CA ARG A 84 -14.72 9.85 -9.93
C ARG A 84 -13.90 8.58 -9.84
N ALA A 85 -14.49 7.47 -10.25
CA ALA A 85 -13.78 6.23 -10.50
C ALA A 85 -13.01 6.33 -11.83
N SER A 86 -11.83 5.73 -11.88
CA SER A 86 -10.98 5.64 -13.07
C SER A 86 -10.38 4.24 -13.16
N ASP A 87 -10.47 3.66 -14.35
CA ASP A 87 -9.88 2.38 -14.74
C ASP A 87 -8.69 2.58 -15.69
N TYR A 88 -8.16 3.81 -15.78
CA TYR A 88 -7.10 4.15 -16.74
C TYR A 88 -5.87 3.26 -16.58
N GLY A 89 -5.53 2.89 -15.34
CA GLY A 89 -4.41 2.01 -15.02
C GLY A 89 -4.54 0.60 -15.55
N MET A 90 -5.74 0.12 -15.89
CA MET A 90 -5.99 -1.24 -16.42
C MET A 90 -5.25 -1.53 -17.73
N LYS A 91 -4.80 -0.49 -18.44
CA LYS A 91 -4.06 -0.58 -19.71
C LYS A 91 -2.56 -0.82 -19.50
N LEU A 92 -2.08 -0.74 -18.27
CA LEU A 92 -0.68 -0.69 -17.92
C LEU A 92 -0.36 -1.79 -16.91
N PRO A 93 0.76 -2.52 -17.07
CA PRO A 93 1.25 -3.39 -16.01
C PRO A 93 1.72 -2.52 -14.83
N ILE A 94 1.40 -2.93 -13.61
CA ILE A 94 1.88 -2.24 -12.41
C ILE A 94 3.10 -2.98 -11.86
N LEU A 95 4.25 -2.32 -11.88
CA LEU A 95 5.49 -2.84 -11.31
C LEU A 95 5.37 -2.99 -9.80
N ARG A 96 6.11 -3.96 -9.25
CA ARG A 96 6.17 -4.34 -7.82
C ARG A 96 4.93 -5.04 -7.25
N ALA A 97 3.81 -5.05 -7.99
CA ALA A 97 2.59 -5.73 -7.59
C ALA A 97 2.54 -7.16 -8.19
N ASN A 98 1.99 -8.10 -7.42
CA ASN A 98 1.68 -9.43 -7.94
C ASN A 98 0.69 -9.30 -9.12
N PRO A 99 0.88 -10.01 -10.25
CA PRO A 99 -0.06 -10.01 -11.37
C PRO A 99 -1.54 -10.15 -10.99
N GLU A 100 -1.86 -10.97 -9.99
CA GLU A 100 -3.25 -11.19 -9.54
C GLU A 100 -3.82 -10.00 -8.75
N ASP A 101 -2.95 -9.17 -8.17
CA ASP A 101 -3.32 -8.04 -7.32
C ASP A 101 -3.12 -6.68 -7.99
N GLN A 102 -2.66 -6.65 -9.25
CA GLN A 102 -2.47 -5.38 -9.98
C GLN A 102 -3.77 -4.57 -10.05
N ILE A 103 -4.93 -5.23 -10.05
CA ILE A 103 -6.24 -4.57 -10.02
C ILE A 103 -6.36 -3.56 -8.87
N LEU A 104 -5.76 -3.83 -7.71
CA LEU A 104 -5.76 -2.94 -6.53
C LEU A 104 -4.90 -1.68 -6.70
N TYR A 105 -4.15 -1.60 -7.79
CA TYR A 105 -3.33 -0.45 -8.20
C TYR A 105 -3.75 0.13 -9.56
N GLN A 106 -4.59 -0.58 -10.32
CA GLN A 106 -5.02 -0.19 -11.66
C GLN A 106 -6.33 0.60 -11.66
N THR A 107 -7.20 0.36 -10.68
CA THR A 107 -8.38 1.21 -10.44
C THR A 107 -8.06 2.26 -9.39
N GLU A 108 -8.67 3.43 -9.52
CA GLU A 108 -8.51 4.51 -8.57
C GLU A 108 -9.78 5.35 -8.41
N ARG A 109 -9.94 5.95 -7.23
CA ARG A 109 -10.85 7.08 -7.03
C ARG A 109 -10.05 8.35 -6.85
N TYR A 110 -10.42 9.38 -7.60
CA TYR A 110 -9.91 10.74 -7.42
C TYR A 110 -11.06 11.72 -7.26
N ASN A 111 -10.79 12.91 -6.73
CA ASN A 111 -11.79 13.97 -6.64
C ASN A 111 -11.15 15.35 -6.83
N GLU A 112 -11.92 16.32 -7.34
CA GLU A 112 -11.48 17.70 -7.53
C GLU A 112 -11.41 18.47 -6.19
N GLU A 113 -12.04 17.93 -5.15
CA GLU A 113 -12.05 18.43 -3.78
C GLU A 113 -11.50 17.37 -2.80
N THR A 114 -11.30 17.77 -1.54
CA THR A 114 -10.97 16.84 -0.46
C THR A 114 -12.07 15.79 -0.32
N PHE A 115 -11.69 14.52 -0.23
CA PHE A 115 -12.62 13.41 0.01
C PHE A 115 -12.01 12.40 0.96
N GLY A 116 -12.83 11.48 1.47
CA GLY A 116 -12.33 10.53 2.45
C GLY A 116 -13.27 9.37 2.74
N TYR A 117 -12.77 8.45 3.55
CA TYR A 117 -13.49 7.28 4.03
C TYR A 117 -13.69 7.37 5.54
N GLU A 118 -14.86 6.92 6.00
CA GLU A 118 -15.14 6.73 7.42
C GLU A 118 -15.14 5.25 7.76
N VAL A 119 -14.29 4.86 8.72
CA VAL A 119 -14.17 3.46 9.16
C VAL A 119 -14.52 3.36 10.64
N PRO A 120 -15.59 2.64 11.02
CA PRO A 120 -15.91 2.42 12.43
C PRO A 120 -14.93 1.43 13.06
N ILE A 121 -14.30 1.82 14.18
CA ILE A 121 -13.42 0.93 14.98
C ILE A 121 -14.09 0.68 16.32
N LYS A 122 -14.32 -0.60 16.64
CA LYS A 122 -15.06 -1.02 17.84
C LYS A 122 -14.16 -1.35 19.01
N GLU A 123 -12.95 -1.82 18.73
CA GLU A 123 -12.04 -2.38 19.72
C GLU A 123 -10.81 -1.50 19.88
N GLU A 124 -10.30 -1.41 21.11
CA GLU A 124 -9.00 -0.81 21.38
C GLU A 124 -7.90 -1.77 20.96
N GLY A 125 -6.80 -1.24 20.44
CA GLY A 125 -5.73 -2.06 19.90
C GLY A 125 -4.73 -1.26 19.09
N ASP A 126 -3.70 -1.96 18.65
CA ASP A 126 -2.76 -1.47 17.67
C ASP A 126 -3.26 -1.90 16.28
N TYR A 127 -3.23 -0.97 15.34
CA TYR A 127 -3.75 -1.11 13.98
C TYR A 127 -2.73 -0.58 12.99
N VAL A 128 -2.85 -1.03 11.74
CA VAL A 128 -2.09 -0.49 10.62
C VAL A 128 -3.05 -0.14 9.49
N LEU A 129 -2.98 1.12 9.05
CA LEU A 129 -3.64 1.59 7.84
C LEU A 129 -2.65 1.49 6.68
N VAL A 130 -3.03 0.76 5.64
CA VAL A 130 -2.24 0.62 4.42
C VAL A 130 -3.01 1.26 3.27
N LEU A 131 -2.39 2.26 2.65
CA LEU A 131 -2.92 2.99 1.50
C LEU A 131 -2.12 2.61 0.27
N LYS A 132 -2.81 2.16 -0.78
CA LYS A 132 -2.21 1.69 -2.03
C LYS A 132 -2.39 2.75 -3.11
N PHE A 133 -1.30 3.06 -3.80
CA PHE A 133 -1.23 4.06 -4.86
C PHE A 133 -0.39 3.56 -6.03
N ALA A 134 -0.69 4.05 -7.23
CA ALA A 134 0.20 3.97 -8.39
C ALA A 134 -0.04 5.20 -9.28
N GLU A 135 1.00 5.92 -9.70
CA GLU A 135 0.84 7.00 -10.67
C GLU A 135 0.82 6.42 -12.09
N VAL A 136 -0.29 6.64 -12.81
CA VAL A 136 -0.53 6.05 -14.14
C VAL A 136 -0.84 7.08 -15.21
N TYR A 137 -1.01 8.35 -14.82
CA TYR A 137 -1.42 9.43 -15.71
C TYR A 137 -0.28 10.43 -15.94
N PHE A 138 0.36 10.88 -14.86
CA PHE A 138 1.45 11.86 -14.94
C PHE A 138 2.80 11.19 -15.05
N ALA A 139 3.67 11.76 -15.89
CA ALA A 139 5.00 11.25 -16.18
C ALA A 139 6.13 12.15 -15.61
N GLN A 140 5.81 13.03 -14.66
CA GLN A 140 6.75 13.96 -14.04
C GLN A 140 6.36 14.25 -12.58
N SER A 141 7.37 14.47 -11.73
CA SER A 141 7.18 14.93 -10.35
C SER A 141 6.54 16.32 -10.33
N GLN A 142 5.93 16.67 -9.20
CA GLN A 142 5.27 17.93 -8.89
C GLN A 142 4.07 18.25 -9.80
N GLN A 143 3.48 17.24 -10.44
CA GLN A 143 2.22 17.40 -11.18
C GLN A 143 1.00 17.07 -10.31
N LYS A 144 1.14 16.08 -9.43
CA LYS A 144 0.11 15.68 -8.47
C LYS A 144 0.73 15.55 -7.08
N VAL A 145 0.35 16.49 -6.22
CA VAL A 145 0.80 16.54 -4.83
C VAL A 145 -0.39 16.82 -3.93
N PHE A 146 -0.59 15.97 -2.93
CA PHE A 146 -1.70 16.08 -1.98
C PHE A 146 -1.31 15.56 -0.60
N ASP A 147 -2.05 15.95 0.43
CA ASP A 147 -1.85 15.42 1.78
C ASP A 147 -2.82 14.28 2.06
N VAL A 148 -2.44 13.39 2.97
CA VAL A 148 -3.33 12.42 3.59
C VAL A 148 -3.46 12.74 5.07
N ARG A 149 -4.70 12.80 5.55
CA ARG A 149 -5.02 13.01 6.97
C ARG A 149 -5.75 11.80 7.57
N LEU A 150 -5.49 11.57 8.84
CA LEU A 150 -6.20 10.62 9.68
C LEU A 150 -6.74 11.35 10.91
N ASN A 151 -8.07 11.46 11.03
CA ASN A 151 -8.74 12.17 12.12
C ASN A 151 -8.19 13.59 12.34
N GLY A 152 -7.89 14.30 11.24
CA GLY A 152 -7.31 15.64 11.27
C GLY A 152 -5.78 15.70 11.40
N HIS A 153 -5.11 14.60 11.74
CA HIS A 153 -3.63 14.52 11.76
C HIS A 153 -3.09 14.32 10.36
N VAL A 154 -2.11 15.11 9.93
CA VAL A 154 -1.45 14.90 8.63
C VAL A 154 -0.50 13.71 8.78
N VAL A 155 -0.83 12.60 8.12
CA VAL A 155 -0.05 11.34 8.18
C VAL A 155 0.85 11.15 6.98
N VAL A 156 0.51 11.75 5.84
CA VAL A 156 1.41 11.84 4.68
C VAL A 156 1.30 13.25 4.16
N LYS A 157 2.41 13.97 4.14
CA LYS A 157 2.47 15.36 3.69
C LYS A 157 3.12 15.43 2.32
N ASP A 158 2.57 16.28 1.44
CA ASP A 158 3.09 16.57 0.11
C ASP A 158 3.35 15.27 -0.69
N LEU A 159 2.40 14.33 -0.66
CA LEU A 159 2.54 13.04 -1.35
C LEU A 159 2.56 13.24 -2.86
N ASP A 160 3.72 12.96 -3.45
CA ASP A 160 3.96 12.88 -4.89
C ASP A 160 4.31 11.43 -5.27
N ILE A 161 3.32 10.70 -5.79
CA ILE A 161 3.49 9.27 -6.08
C ILE A 161 4.54 9.06 -7.18
N PHE A 162 4.58 9.95 -8.19
CA PHE A 162 5.56 9.86 -9.26
C PHE A 162 6.98 10.06 -8.73
N ASP A 163 7.18 11.05 -7.86
CA ASP A 163 8.50 11.32 -7.28
C ASP A 163 9.01 10.14 -6.42
N ARG A 164 8.10 9.41 -5.77
CA ARG A 164 8.44 8.25 -4.93
C ARG A 164 8.84 7.01 -5.71
N VAL A 165 8.07 6.66 -6.76
CA VAL A 165 8.19 5.34 -7.41
C VAL A 165 8.16 5.39 -8.95
N GLY A 166 8.04 6.58 -9.53
CA GLY A 166 7.89 6.77 -10.97
C GLY A 166 6.51 6.36 -11.50
N HIS A 167 6.47 6.10 -12.79
CA HIS A 167 5.25 5.77 -13.53
C HIS A 167 4.94 4.26 -13.47
N SER A 168 3.65 3.92 -13.34
CA SER A 168 3.15 2.53 -13.35
C SER A 168 3.83 1.61 -12.32
N THR A 169 4.15 2.14 -11.15
CA THR A 169 4.78 1.39 -10.06
C THR A 169 3.89 1.45 -8.82
N ALA A 170 3.72 0.31 -8.15
CA ALA A 170 2.99 0.24 -6.89
C ALA A 170 3.76 0.97 -5.77
N HIS A 171 3.01 1.75 -4.99
CA HIS A 171 3.47 2.46 -3.80
C HIS A 171 2.48 2.26 -2.66
N ASP A 172 2.99 1.90 -1.48
CA ASP A 172 2.19 1.69 -0.29
C ASP A 172 2.65 2.67 0.80
N GLU A 173 1.71 3.44 1.35
CA GLU A 173 1.91 4.19 2.59
C GLU A 173 1.37 3.36 3.75
N ILE A 174 2.23 3.11 4.74
CA ILE A 174 1.93 2.23 5.87
C ILE A 174 1.94 3.06 7.16
N ILE A 175 0.77 3.27 7.74
CA ILE A 175 0.56 4.16 8.87
C ILE A 175 0.18 3.33 10.11
N PRO A 176 1.09 3.17 11.09
CA PRO A 176 0.78 2.53 12.36
C PRO A 176 -0.07 3.47 13.24
N ILE A 177 -1.08 2.89 13.88
CA ILE A 177 -2.10 3.57 14.66
C ILE A 177 -2.26 2.82 16.00
N SER A 178 -2.39 3.54 17.10
CA SER A 178 -2.72 2.93 18.40
C SER A 178 -3.96 3.58 18.99
N ILE A 179 -4.97 2.78 19.32
CA ILE A 179 -6.20 3.24 19.98
C ILE A 179 -6.25 2.63 21.38
N LYS A 180 -6.06 3.47 22.40
CA LYS A 180 -5.99 3.04 23.81
C LYS A 180 -6.73 4.03 24.70
N LYS A 181 -7.62 3.53 25.56
CA LYS A 181 -8.42 4.32 26.51
C LYS A 181 -9.16 5.48 25.84
N GLY A 182 -9.79 5.22 24.70
CA GLY A 182 -10.49 6.24 23.90
C GLY A 182 -9.61 7.34 23.29
N LYS A 183 -8.30 7.13 23.19
CA LYS A 183 -7.37 8.05 22.52
C LYS A 183 -6.78 7.39 21.27
N LEU A 184 -6.68 8.17 20.21
CA LEU A 184 -6.00 7.82 18.97
C LEU A 184 -4.58 8.36 19.05
N SER A 185 -3.59 7.53 18.74
CA SER A 185 -2.18 7.90 18.61
C SER A 185 -1.70 7.54 17.21
N VAL A 186 -1.16 8.52 16.49
CA VAL A 186 -0.59 8.35 15.15
C VAL A 186 0.62 9.28 14.99
N GLN A 187 1.74 8.75 14.51
CA GLN A 187 3.00 9.51 14.31
C GLN A 187 3.47 10.37 15.51
N GLY A 188 3.18 9.91 16.73
CA GLY A 188 3.52 10.63 17.97
C GLY A 188 2.52 11.71 18.38
N GLU A 189 1.54 12.03 17.53
CA GLU A 189 0.41 12.89 17.88
C GLU A 189 -0.70 12.06 18.55
N VAL A 190 -1.36 12.65 19.55
CA VAL A 190 -2.43 11.98 20.30
C VAL A 190 -3.67 12.87 20.32
N SER A 191 -4.82 12.29 19.98
CA SER A 191 -6.13 12.94 20.01
C SER A 191 -7.21 12.07 20.63
N THR A 192 -8.40 12.64 20.80
CA THR A 192 -9.56 11.90 21.30
C THR A 192 -10.15 11.06 20.18
N PHE A 193 -10.37 9.77 20.43
CA PHE A 193 -10.98 8.86 19.47
C PHE A 193 -12.50 8.81 19.66
N THR A 194 -13.25 9.01 18.58
CA THR A 194 -14.72 9.11 18.59
C THR A 194 -15.43 7.86 18.06
N GLY A 195 -14.72 6.74 17.93
CA GLY A 195 -15.27 5.47 17.40
C GLY A 195 -15.17 5.31 15.89
N LYS A 196 -14.72 6.36 15.16
CA LYS A 196 -14.50 6.32 13.72
C LYS A 196 -13.13 6.87 13.36
N LEU A 197 -12.48 6.21 12.40
CA LEU A 197 -11.36 6.77 11.67
C LEU A 197 -11.88 7.54 10.45
N HIS A 198 -11.40 8.76 10.29
CA HIS A 198 -11.65 9.61 9.13
C HIS A 198 -10.35 9.70 8.34
N ILE A 199 -10.31 9.06 7.18
CA ILE A 199 -9.16 9.06 6.28
C ILE A 199 -9.47 10.03 5.17
N GLU A 200 -8.75 11.14 5.10
CA GLU A 200 -9.02 12.23 4.15
C GLU A 200 -7.84 12.42 3.20
N PHE A 201 -8.12 12.45 1.90
CA PHE A 201 -7.17 12.83 0.86
C PHE A 201 -7.44 14.30 0.51
N VAL A 202 -6.52 15.16 0.92
CA VAL A 202 -6.74 16.62 0.95
C VAL A 202 -6.33 17.23 -0.37
N LYS A 203 -7.23 18.01 -0.98
CA LYS A 203 -6.92 18.74 -2.19
C LYS A 203 -5.86 19.81 -1.93
N GLY A 204 -4.69 19.64 -2.54
CA GLY A 204 -3.62 20.64 -2.57
C GLY A 204 -3.75 21.62 -3.73
N TYR A 205 -2.70 22.41 -3.99
CA TYR A 205 -2.63 23.36 -5.10
C TYR A 205 -2.47 22.69 -6.48
N TYR A 206 -1.85 21.52 -6.52
CA TYR A 206 -1.55 20.77 -7.75
C TYR A 206 -2.78 20.02 -8.28
N ASP A 207 -2.61 18.85 -8.88
CA ASP A 207 -3.74 18.05 -9.37
C ASP A 207 -4.57 17.40 -8.22
N ASN A 208 -5.45 16.49 -8.58
CA ASN A 208 -6.48 15.92 -7.71
C ASN A 208 -5.93 14.81 -6.81
N PRO A 209 -6.30 14.78 -5.51
CA PRO A 209 -6.00 13.65 -4.64
C PRO A 209 -6.63 12.38 -5.18
N LYS A 210 -5.98 11.24 -4.95
CA LYS A 210 -6.45 9.93 -5.40
C LYS A 210 -6.00 8.82 -4.47
N VAL A 211 -6.65 7.66 -4.56
CA VAL A 211 -6.23 6.40 -3.93
C VAL A 211 -6.68 5.21 -4.79
N CYS A 212 -5.90 4.14 -4.82
CA CYS A 212 -6.21 2.94 -5.59
C CYS A 212 -6.94 1.89 -4.74
N ALA A 213 -6.42 1.60 -3.55
CA ALA A 213 -7.07 0.74 -2.57
C ALA A 213 -6.60 1.12 -1.18
N LEU A 214 -7.33 0.66 -0.15
CA LEU A 214 -6.81 0.70 1.20
C LEU A 214 -7.41 -0.40 2.08
N TYR A 215 -6.68 -0.74 3.12
CA TYR A 215 -7.18 -1.62 4.18
C TYR A 215 -6.65 -1.21 5.54
N ILE A 216 -7.35 -1.63 6.58
CA ILE A 216 -6.95 -1.52 7.97
C ILE A 216 -6.93 -2.91 8.57
N MET A 217 -5.83 -3.23 9.22
CA MET A 217 -5.66 -4.47 9.97
C MET A 217 -5.36 -4.18 11.44
N ALA A 218 -5.83 -5.05 12.33
CA ALA A 218 -5.33 -5.12 13.70
C ALA A 218 -3.94 -5.77 13.69
N GLY A 219 -3.02 -5.30 14.53
CA GLY A 219 -1.66 -5.81 14.61
C GLY A 219 -0.60 -4.73 14.43
N THR A 220 0.61 -5.16 14.07
CA THR A 220 1.78 -4.29 13.90
C THR A 220 2.24 -4.24 12.45
N ILE A 221 3.16 -3.31 12.15
CA ILE A 221 3.69 -3.08 10.80
C ILE A 221 4.41 -4.31 10.22
N ASP A 222 4.95 -5.18 11.07
CA ASP A 222 5.74 -6.34 10.66
C ASP A 222 4.88 -7.41 9.97
N GLU A 223 3.58 -7.38 10.19
CA GLU A 223 2.61 -8.30 9.60
C GLU A 223 2.16 -7.83 8.20
N VAL A 224 2.42 -6.57 7.82
CA VAL A 224 1.99 -6.03 6.52
C VAL A 224 2.73 -6.70 5.36
N PRO A 225 2.03 -7.28 4.37
CA PRO A 225 2.66 -7.78 3.16
C PRO A 225 3.46 -6.71 2.44
N LYS A 226 4.72 -7.01 2.11
CA LYS A 226 5.63 -6.09 1.44
C LYS A 226 5.51 -6.21 -0.08
N LEU A 227 5.52 -5.07 -0.76
CA LEU A 227 5.65 -5.00 -2.22
C LEU A 227 6.95 -5.65 -2.70
N GLN A 228 6.96 -6.15 -3.94
CA GLN A 228 8.19 -6.65 -4.55
C GLN A 228 9.23 -5.53 -4.66
N PRO A 229 10.54 -5.86 -4.67
CA PRO A 229 11.60 -4.89 -4.83
C PRO A 229 11.44 -4.06 -6.11
N HIS A 230 11.84 -2.79 -6.04
CA HIS A 230 11.79 -1.93 -7.21
C HIS A 230 12.87 -2.34 -8.22
N PRO A 231 12.53 -2.56 -9.51
CA PRO A 231 13.53 -2.83 -10.53
C PRO A 231 14.53 -1.67 -10.63
N GLY A 232 15.82 -1.91 -10.35
CA GLY A 232 16.88 -0.91 -10.46
C GLY A 232 17.13 0.00 -9.25
N LEU A 233 16.46 -0.24 -8.11
CA LEU A 233 16.78 0.39 -6.81
C LEU A 233 17.06 -0.70 -5.77
N GLU A 234 18.07 -1.53 -6.04
CA GLU A 234 18.59 -2.44 -5.02
C GLU A 234 19.17 -1.59 -3.88
N LYS A 235 18.65 -1.80 -2.66
CA LYS A 235 19.14 -1.13 -1.45
C LYS A 235 20.58 -1.57 -1.21
N LYS A 236 21.50 -0.63 -1.37
CA LYS A 236 22.93 -0.76 -1.04
C LYS A 236 23.18 -0.75 0.49
N GLU A 237 22.23 -1.24 1.28
CA GLU A 237 22.26 -1.14 2.75
C GLU A 237 22.96 -2.34 3.40
N GLU A 238 23.16 -3.46 2.70
CA GLU A 238 23.83 -4.66 3.26
C GLU A 238 25.35 -4.70 3.01
N GLU A 239 25.89 -3.89 2.09
CA GLU A 239 27.33 -3.90 1.76
C GLU A 239 28.18 -2.97 2.67
N GLU A 240 27.57 -1.97 3.33
CA GLU A 240 28.33 -0.99 4.13
C GLU A 240 28.65 -1.47 5.57
N GLU A 241 27.95 -2.48 6.10
CA GLU A 241 28.19 -2.98 7.46
C GLU A 241 29.30 -4.05 7.55
N GLU A 242 29.65 -4.71 6.44
CA GLU A 242 30.67 -5.78 6.44
C GLU A 242 32.12 -5.29 6.33
N GLU A 243 32.36 -4.04 5.87
CA GLU A 243 33.74 -3.54 5.67
C GLU A 243 34.38 -2.93 6.94
N GLU A 244 33.66 -2.71 8.05
CA GLU A 244 34.21 -2.03 9.23
C GLU A 244 34.85 -2.97 10.29
N TYR A 245 34.81 -4.31 10.11
CA TYR A 245 35.20 -5.27 11.18
C TYR A 245 36.50 -6.06 10.99
N GLU A 246 37.33 -5.79 9.97
CA GLU A 246 38.64 -6.44 9.82
C GLU A 246 39.83 -5.44 9.74
N GLU A 247 40.18 -4.78 10.84
CA GLU A 247 41.61 -4.53 11.16
C GLU A 247 41.82 -4.12 12.63
N GLY A 248 42.43 -5.03 13.41
CA GLY A 248 42.59 -4.90 14.85
C GLY A 248 43.88 -4.19 15.33
N SER A 249 43.69 -3.32 16.33
CA SER A 249 44.53 -3.10 17.54
C SER A 249 46.00 -2.63 17.44
N ASN A 250 46.32 -1.42 17.98
CA ASN A 250 46.98 -1.24 19.30
C ASN A 250 47.19 0.24 19.73
N ALA A 251 46.92 0.50 21.03
CA ALA A 251 47.52 1.48 21.97
C ALA A 251 47.47 3.03 21.79
N LYS A 252 46.62 3.64 22.65
CA LYS A 252 46.85 4.79 23.60
C LYS A 252 47.14 6.23 23.11
N ARG A 253 46.25 7.12 23.62
CA ARG A 253 46.41 8.50 24.18
C ARG A 253 45.99 9.71 23.33
N GLN A 254 44.97 10.39 23.89
CA GLN A 254 44.77 11.84 24.06
C GLN A 254 44.66 12.79 22.84
N ALA A 255 43.44 13.32 22.71
CA ALA A 255 43.07 14.73 22.49
C ALA A 255 43.90 15.58 21.49
N SER A 256 43.27 16.02 20.39
CA SER A 256 43.05 17.45 20.04
C SER A 256 42.74 17.65 18.55
N LYS A 257 41.89 18.67 18.29
CA LYS A 257 41.66 19.47 17.08
C LYS A 257 42.30 19.05 15.73
N ASN A 258 41.43 19.03 14.71
CA ASN A 258 41.63 19.40 13.30
C ASN A 258 42.93 18.98 12.61
N ARG A 259 42.84 17.95 11.75
CA ARG A 259 43.41 17.98 10.38
C ARG A 259 42.85 16.80 9.56
N VAL A 260 41.93 17.07 8.63
CA VAL A 260 41.58 16.08 7.59
C VAL A 260 42.81 15.93 6.70
N GLN A 261 43.41 14.75 6.70
CA GLN A 261 44.52 14.40 5.81
C GLN A 261 43.91 14.09 4.44
N SER A 262 44.09 15.00 3.49
CA SER A 262 43.68 14.80 2.11
C SER A 262 44.43 13.61 1.52
N GLY A 263 43.70 12.56 1.14
CA GLY A 263 44.23 11.52 0.25
C GLY A 263 44.64 12.11 -1.10
N PRO A 264 45.39 11.35 -1.94
CA PRO A 264 45.72 11.79 -3.29
C PRO A 264 44.44 12.13 -4.04
N ARG A 265 44.37 13.33 -4.65
CA ARG A 265 43.25 13.69 -5.52
C ARG A 265 43.19 12.67 -6.67
N THR A 266 42.20 11.78 -6.61
CA THR A 266 41.82 10.93 -7.74
C THR A 266 41.46 11.85 -8.91
N PRO A 267 42.17 11.78 -10.04
CA PRO A 267 41.80 12.52 -11.24
C PRO A 267 40.39 12.09 -11.64
N ASN A 268 39.51 13.06 -11.91
CA ASN A 268 38.15 12.81 -12.32
C ASN A 268 38.16 11.93 -13.60
N PRO A 269 37.57 10.71 -13.60
CA PRO A 269 37.68 9.76 -14.72
C PRO A 269 37.02 10.23 -16.02
N TYR A 270 36.31 11.37 -15.98
CA TYR A 270 35.67 12.00 -17.14
C TYR A 270 36.38 13.28 -17.60
N ALA A 271 37.54 13.64 -17.03
CA ALA A 271 38.28 14.83 -17.43
C ALA A 271 38.92 14.74 -18.84
N SER A 272 38.97 13.54 -19.43
CA SER A 272 39.58 13.28 -20.74
C SER A 272 38.59 13.23 -21.91
N ASP A 273 37.32 13.58 -21.70
CA ASP A 273 36.32 13.52 -22.76
C ASP A 273 36.46 14.71 -23.73
N ASN A 274 37.39 14.56 -24.68
CA ASN A 274 37.58 15.44 -25.84
C ASN A 274 36.44 15.27 -26.88
N SER A 275 35.33 14.65 -26.50
CA SER A 275 34.11 14.45 -27.28
C SER A 275 33.44 15.78 -27.69
N SER A 276 33.72 16.86 -26.96
CA SER A 276 33.29 18.23 -27.28
C SER A 276 34.02 18.87 -28.48
N LEU A 277 35.19 18.36 -28.91
CA LEU A 277 35.94 18.86 -30.07
C LEU A 277 35.60 18.13 -31.39
N MET A 278 35.07 16.90 -31.33
CA MET A 278 34.71 16.12 -32.51
C MET A 278 33.48 16.68 -33.26
N PHE A 279 32.49 17.18 -32.51
CA PHE A 279 31.24 17.70 -33.09
C PHE A 279 31.44 18.95 -33.97
N PRO A 280 32.19 20.00 -33.55
CA PRO A 280 32.41 21.16 -34.41
C PRO A 280 33.29 20.85 -35.64
N ILE A 281 34.20 19.88 -35.57
CA ILE A 281 35.03 19.48 -36.73
C ILE A 281 34.20 18.76 -37.79
N LEU A 282 33.31 17.85 -37.39
CA LEU A 282 32.42 17.15 -38.33
C LEU A 282 31.40 18.08 -38.98
N VAL A 283 30.88 19.07 -38.24
CA VAL A 283 30.02 20.12 -38.80
C VAL A 283 30.79 21.01 -39.79
N ALA A 284 32.05 21.34 -39.50
CA ALA A 284 32.90 22.11 -40.42
C ALA A 284 33.11 21.37 -41.76
N PHE A 285 33.42 20.07 -41.75
CA PHE A 285 33.57 19.30 -43.00
C PHE A 285 32.24 19.09 -43.74
N GLY A 286 31.12 18.88 -43.02
CA GLY A 286 29.80 18.69 -43.61
C GLY A 286 29.26 19.93 -44.34
N VAL A 287 29.64 21.13 -43.91
CA VAL A 287 29.22 22.40 -44.54
C VAL A 287 30.25 22.91 -45.56
N PHE A 288 31.53 22.61 -45.39
CA PHE A 288 32.61 23.09 -46.26
C PHE A 288 32.68 22.36 -47.62
N ILE A 289 32.41 21.05 -47.66
CA ILE A 289 32.51 20.26 -48.91
C ILE A 289 31.43 20.65 -49.94
N PRO A 290 30.15 20.85 -49.57
CA PRO A 290 29.12 21.29 -50.51
C PRO A 290 29.30 22.74 -50.97
N THR A 291 29.78 23.63 -50.07
CA THR A 291 29.98 25.05 -50.39
C THR A 291 31.16 25.27 -51.33
N LEU A 292 32.24 24.49 -51.21
CA LEU A 292 33.36 24.51 -52.14
C LEU A 292 32.96 23.96 -53.53
N PHE A 293 32.11 22.93 -53.59
CA PHE A 293 31.60 22.39 -54.85
C PHE A 293 30.66 23.36 -55.59
N CYS A 294 29.89 24.18 -54.84
CA CYS A 294 29.05 25.23 -55.39
C CYS A 294 29.85 26.47 -55.85
N LEU A 295 30.97 26.80 -55.20
CA LEU A 295 31.84 27.93 -55.58
C LEU A 295 32.79 27.62 -56.73
N CYS A 296 33.19 26.35 -56.92
CA CYS A 296 34.05 25.93 -58.04
C CYS A 296 33.29 25.62 -59.34
N ARG A 297 31.98 25.88 -59.40
CA ARG A 297 31.15 25.72 -60.60
C ARG A 297 30.49 27.01 -61.09
N LEU A 298 31.17 28.15 -60.88
CA LEU A 298 30.93 29.46 -61.50
C LEU A 298 32.13 29.84 -62.37
#